data_AF-A0A9R1XAP0-F1
#
_entry.id   AF-A0A9R1XAP0-F1
#
_cell.length_a   1.000
_cell.length_b   1.000
_cell.length_c   1.000
_cell.angle_alpha   90.00
_cell.angle_beta   90.00
_cell.angle_gamma   90.00
#
_symmetry.space_group_name_H-M   'P 1'
#
loop_
_entity.id
_entity.type
_entity.pdbx_description
1 polymer ?
#
loop_
_entity_poly.entity_id
_entity_poly.type
_entity_poly.pdbx_seq_one_letter_code
_entity_poly.pdbx_strand_id
1 'polypeptide(L)'
;MVLPNAAATILLTALITLSPFAFSSVVDDAYPSPYTAAMTSCDLDDGGSRLSPIRREVYDEGRIIDISHRYHPDMPSWGSDDGLGEFLRLPASMKNGSLANNSEMKIPTHTGTHVDAPGHVYDHYFDAGFDVDTLDLHVLNDPSKRLSRKMNPKLIFLMLIIPYVSSFPQENAYPSPYSEEELIPPRREVYGSGRIYDITHRVTSGTLSGVSDEGIGEYLTLFQSMKNGSDYNFSIIKLPAHSGTHVDAPGHFYENYYQAGFDIDSLDLEVLNGPALLVDVPRDKNITAEVMEALNIPKGVRRVLFRTLNTDRRLMSQTRFDTSYVGFMKDGAQWLKDNTDIKLVGIDYLSVAAYDDLIPAHLVFLKSREIILVEGLKLEDVEAGLYNVHCLPLRLLGAEGSPIRCILIK
;
A
#
# COMPACT_ATOMS: atom_id res chain seq x y z
N MET A 1 -23.84 8.39 77.28
CA MET A 1 -24.12 9.55 76.41
C MET A 1 -22.89 9.74 75.52
N VAL A 2 -22.88 9.06 74.37
CA VAL A 2 -22.82 9.62 73.01
C VAL A 2 -21.39 9.65 72.44
N LEU A 3 -21.14 8.72 71.51
CA LEU A 3 -20.06 8.64 70.49
C LEU A 3 -20.12 9.85 69.52
N PRO A 4 -19.08 10.22 68.72
CA PRO A 4 -18.49 9.27 67.78
C PRO A 4 -17.00 9.37 67.39
N ASN A 5 -16.57 8.22 66.86
CA ASN A 5 -15.44 7.92 66.00
C ASN A 5 -15.01 9.05 65.05
N ALA A 6 -13.71 9.37 65.09
CA ALA A 6 -13.03 10.08 64.02
C ALA A 6 -12.64 9.07 62.93
N ALA A 7 -13.27 9.18 61.76
CA ALA A 7 -12.86 8.48 60.55
C ALA A 7 -11.58 9.11 60.00
N ALA A 8 -10.50 8.33 59.95
CA ALA A 8 -9.32 8.66 59.18
C ALA A 8 -9.58 8.34 57.70
N THR A 9 -9.78 9.37 56.89
CA THR A 9 -9.85 9.23 55.43
C THR A 9 -8.44 9.04 54.89
N ILE A 10 -8.05 7.79 54.65
CA ILE A 10 -6.88 7.46 53.82
C ILE A 10 -7.27 7.75 52.38
N LEU A 11 -6.78 8.86 51.83
CA LEU A 11 -6.88 9.18 50.42
C LEU A 11 -5.93 8.26 49.66
N LEU A 12 -6.46 7.14 49.15
CA LEU A 12 -5.75 6.24 48.26
C LEU A 12 -5.63 6.92 46.89
N THR A 13 -4.57 7.70 46.67
CA THR A 13 -4.17 8.11 45.32
C THR A 13 -3.72 6.87 44.57
N ALA A 14 -4.65 6.26 43.84
CA ALA A 14 -4.32 5.29 42.81
C ALA A 14 -3.57 6.05 41.70
N LEU A 15 -2.23 5.97 41.71
CA LEU A 15 -1.47 6.17 40.49
C LEU A 15 -1.91 5.06 39.53
N ILE A 16 -2.84 5.38 38.64
CA ILE A 16 -3.04 4.59 37.43
C ILE A 16 -1.82 4.91 36.57
N THR A 17 -0.78 4.09 36.71
CA THR A 17 0.23 3.99 35.67
C THR A 17 -0.48 3.48 34.43
N LEU A 18 -0.76 4.38 33.47
CA LEU A 18 -1.00 4.00 32.09
C LEU A 18 0.24 3.24 31.64
N SER A 19 0.14 1.90 31.69
CA SER A 19 1.12 1.05 31.06
C SER A 19 1.05 1.35 29.56
N PRO A 20 2.16 1.64 28.88
CA PRO A 20 2.16 1.63 27.43
C PRO A 20 1.67 0.25 26.99
N PHE A 21 0.73 0.23 26.04
CA PHE A 21 0.24 -0.99 25.42
C PHE A 21 1.41 -1.65 24.70
N ALA A 22 2.10 -2.56 25.39
CA ALA A 22 3.08 -3.43 24.75
C ALA A 22 2.31 -4.42 23.88
N PHE A 23 2.55 -4.38 22.57
CA PHE A 23 2.28 -5.53 21.71
C PHE A 23 3.10 -6.69 22.26
N SER A 24 2.46 -7.58 23.02
CA SER A 24 3.09 -8.79 23.51
C SER A 24 3.40 -9.66 22.29
N SER A 25 4.66 -9.68 21.86
CA SER A 25 5.19 -10.66 20.90
C SER A 25 5.13 -12.04 21.52
N VAL A 26 4.04 -12.78 21.28
CA VAL A 26 3.94 -14.20 21.62
C VAL A 26 4.65 -14.99 20.53
N VAL A 27 5.78 -15.58 20.90
CA VAL A 27 6.43 -16.81 20.38
C VAL A 27 6.22 -17.15 18.88
N ASP A 28 7.32 -17.03 18.13
CA ASP A 28 7.78 -17.48 16.78
C ASP A 28 6.95 -18.39 15.84
N ASP A 29 5.72 -18.82 16.16
CA ASP A 29 4.89 -19.60 15.23
C ASP A 29 3.77 -18.73 14.65
N ALA A 30 3.91 -18.36 13.37
CA ALA A 30 2.85 -17.69 12.61
C ALA A 30 1.57 -18.56 12.62
N TYR A 31 0.40 -17.92 12.72
CA TYR A 31 -0.85 -18.65 12.64
C TYR A 31 -0.99 -19.26 11.23
N PRO A 32 -1.36 -20.54 11.10
CA PRO A 32 -1.47 -21.18 9.79
C PRO A 32 -2.51 -20.44 8.96
N SER A 33 -2.08 -19.94 7.79
CA SER A 33 -2.98 -19.31 6.85
C SER A 33 -4.07 -20.30 6.44
N PRO A 34 -5.37 -19.90 6.44
CA PRO A 34 -6.42 -20.77 5.91
C PRO A 34 -6.25 -21.01 4.39
N TYR A 35 -5.43 -20.20 3.71
CA TYR A 35 -5.08 -20.31 2.31
C TYR A 35 -3.87 -21.24 2.13
N THR A 36 -4.12 -22.54 2.01
CA THR A 36 -3.08 -23.53 1.74
C THR A 36 -2.85 -23.70 0.23
N ALA A 37 -1.72 -24.30 -0.16
CA ALA A 37 -1.37 -24.61 -1.56
C ALA A 37 -2.53 -25.22 -2.37
N ALA A 38 -3.37 -26.05 -1.74
CA ALA A 38 -4.50 -26.72 -2.40
C ALA A 38 -5.75 -25.85 -2.65
N MET A 39 -5.81 -24.58 -2.20
CA MET A 39 -6.99 -23.75 -2.43
C MET A 39 -6.92 -23.04 -3.78
N THR A 40 -7.62 -23.59 -4.78
CA THR A 40 -7.97 -22.84 -5.99
C THR A 40 -9.24 -22.02 -5.75
N SER A 41 -9.48 -20.98 -6.55
CA SER A 41 -10.67 -20.10 -6.41
C SER A 41 -12.02 -20.82 -6.43
N CYS A 42 -12.04 -22.09 -6.83
CA CYS A 42 -13.23 -22.93 -6.94
C CYS A 42 -13.59 -23.69 -5.64
N ASP A 43 -12.69 -23.75 -4.65
CA ASP A 43 -12.84 -24.65 -3.49
C ASP A 43 -13.56 -24.02 -2.28
N LEU A 44 -14.16 -22.84 -2.43
CA LEU A 44 -14.87 -22.14 -1.35
C LEU A 44 -16.40 -22.33 -1.36
N ASP A 45 -16.93 -23.20 -2.22
CA ASP A 45 -18.37 -23.39 -2.42
C ASP A 45 -18.90 -24.62 -1.64
N ASP A 46 -18.99 -24.50 -0.31
CA ASP A 46 -19.76 -25.44 0.52
C ASP A 46 -21.08 -24.80 0.96
N GLY A 47 -22.07 -24.83 0.05
CA GLY A 47 -23.48 -25.13 0.31
C GLY A 47 -24.30 -24.30 1.33
N GLY A 48 -23.73 -23.29 1.98
CA GLY A 48 -24.40 -22.36 2.89
C GLY A 48 -24.38 -20.93 2.37
N SER A 49 -25.18 -20.04 2.96
CA SER A 49 -25.19 -18.59 2.67
C SER A 49 -23.88 -17.89 3.07
N ARG A 50 -22.75 -18.31 2.48
CA ARG A 50 -21.39 -17.91 2.87
C ARG A 50 -21.03 -16.61 2.15
N LEU A 51 -20.51 -15.66 2.92
CA LEU A 51 -19.86 -14.46 2.40
C LEU A 51 -18.74 -14.92 1.45
N SER A 52 -18.80 -14.54 0.18
CA SER A 52 -17.77 -14.85 -0.82
C SER A 52 -17.37 -13.56 -1.55
N PRO A 53 -16.07 -13.26 -1.67
CA PRO A 53 -15.58 -12.07 -2.38
C PRO A 53 -15.86 -12.19 -3.87
N ILE A 54 -16.17 -11.05 -4.50
CA ILE A 54 -16.24 -10.96 -5.95
C ILE A 54 -14.83 -10.61 -6.45
N ARG A 55 -14.17 -11.58 -7.08
CA ARG A 55 -12.89 -11.36 -7.76
C ARG A 55 -13.14 -11.04 -9.23
N ARG A 56 -12.47 -10.02 -9.73
CA ARG A 56 -12.65 -9.52 -11.09
C ARG A 56 -11.29 -9.43 -11.77
N GLU A 57 -11.28 -9.70 -13.06
CA GLU A 57 -10.14 -9.37 -13.93
C GLU A 57 -10.43 -8.09 -14.73
N VAL A 58 -11.70 -7.69 -14.82
CA VAL A 58 -12.18 -6.58 -15.61
C VAL A 58 -13.07 -5.70 -14.74
N TYR A 59 -12.78 -4.41 -14.70
CA TYR A 59 -13.48 -3.42 -13.90
C TYR A 59 -13.93 -2.24 -14.77
N ASP A 60 -14.91 -1.48 -14.27
CA ASP A 60 -15.42 -0.27 -14.91
C ASP A 60 -15.74 -0.47 -16.41
N GLU A 61 -16.62 -1.44 -16.68
CA GLU A 61 -17.11 -1.77 -18.02
C GLU A 61 -16.01 -2.06 -19.07
N GLY A 62 -14.85 -2.56 -18.62
CA GLY A 62 -13.72 -2.86 -19.51
C GLY A 62 -12.68 -1.76 -19.61
N ARG A 63 -12.82 -0.66 -18.87
CA ARG A 63 -11.81 0.40 -18.81
C ARG A 63 -10.54 -0.05 -18.09
N ILE A 64 -10.67 -0.93 -17.10
CA ILE A 64 -9.55 -1.48 -16.33
C ILE A 64 -9.53 -2.99 -16.55
N ILE A 65 -8.39 -3.50 -16.99
CA ILE A 65 -8.11 -4.93 -17.15
C ILE A 65 -6.89 -5.21 -16.29
N ASP A 66 -7.06 -6.02 -15.25
CA ASP A 66 -5.93 -6.47 -14.43
C ASP A 66 -5.18 -7.57 -15.19
N ILE A 67 -3.91 -7.33 -15.47
CA ILE A 67 -3.02 -8.26 -16.15
C ILE A 67 -2.00 -8.88 -15.19
N SER A 68 -2.15 -8.61 -13.90
CA SER A 68 -1.21 -9.05 -12.88
C SER A 68 -1.51 -10.48 -12.48
N HIS A 69 -0.47 -11.30 -12.30
CA HIS A 69 -0.65 -12.63 -11.75
C HIS A 69 -0.95 -12.57 -10.25
N ARG A 70 -1.90 -13.39 -9.81
CA ARG A 70 -2.17 -13.61 -8.39
C ARG A 70 -1.00 -14.33 -7.75
N TYR A 71 -0.61 -13.89 -6.55
CA TYR A 71 0.38 -14.57 -5.73
C TYR A 71 -0.31 -15.70 -4.97
N HIS A 72 0.16 -16.92 -5.18
CA HIS A 72 -0.27 -18.13 -4.49
C HIS A 72 0.92 -19.09 -4.37
N PRO A 73 0.92 -20.03 -3.41
CA PRO A 73 2.09 -20.87 -3.14
C PRO A 73 2.60 -21.65 -4.36
N ASP A 74 1.68 -22.14 -5.20
CA ASP A 74 2.03 -22.97 -6.36
C ASP A 74 2.43 -22.17 -7.61
N MET A 75 2.50 -20.83 -7.53
CA MET A 75 2.84 -20.04 -8.71
C MET A 75 4.28 -20.31 -9.14
N PRO A 76 4.60 -20.27 -10.45
CA PRO A 76 5.96 -20.47 -10.92
C PRO A 76 6.93 -19.51 -10.23
N SER A 77 8.04 -20.06 -9.73
CA SER A 77 9.11 -19.30 -9.08
C SER A 77 10.44 -19.67 -9.68
N TRP A 78 11.28 -18.67 -9.93
CA TRP A 78 12.55 -18.85 -10.60
C TRP A 78 13.48 -19.76 -9.79
N GLY A 79 13.93 -20.87 -10.39
CA GLY A 79 14.84 -21.81 -9.75
C GLY A 79 14.19 -22.72 -8.71
N SER A 80 12.86 -22.84 -8.69
CA SER A 80 12.11 -23.74 -7.80
C SER A 80 11.24 -24.70 -8.60
N ASP A 81 11.34 -26.00 -8.29
CA ASP A 81 10.45 -27.03 -8.82
C ASP A 81 9.10 -27.10 -8.05
N ASP A 82 9.05 -26.51 -6.85
CA ASP A 82 7.92 -26.57 -5.93
C ASP A 82 7.03 -25.29 -5.98
N GLY A 83 7.30 -24.39 -6.91
CA GLY A 83 6.63 -23.08 -6.99
C GLY A 83 7.19 -22.06 -5.99
N LEU A 84 6.40 -21.04 -5.65
CA LEU A 84 6.78 -19.97 -4.72
C LEU A 84 6.86 -20.43 -3.26
N GLY A 85 6.05 -21.41 -2.88
CA GLY A 85 5.96 -21.93 -1.51
C GLY A 85 5.26 -20.96 -0.54
N GLU A 86 5.54 -21.11 0.76
CA GLU A 86 4.99 -20.24 1.79
C GLU A 86 5.60 -18.83 1.68
N PHE A 87 4.89 -17.94 1.00
CA PHE A 87 5.30 -16.53 0.84
C PHE A 87 4.61 -15.57 1.81
N LEU A 88 3.49 -15.97 2.39
CA LEU A 88 2.67 -15.16 3.28
C LEU A 88 2.51 -15.88 4.61
N ARG A 89 2.78 -15.15 5.71
CA ARG A 89 2.62 -15.62 7.08
C ARG A 89 1.67 -14.69 7.81
N LEU A 90 1.02 -15.19 8.85
CA LEU A 90 0.13 -14.40 9.72
C LEU A 90 0.69 -14.31 11.15
N PRO A 91 1.68 -13.45 11.42
CA PRO A 91 2.23 -13.25 12.77
C PRO A 91 1.20 -12.84 13.82
N ALA A 92 0.24 -11.97 13.47
CA ALA A 92 -0.84 -11.57 14.37
C ALA A 92 -2.20 -12.00 13.80
N SER A 93 -3.02 -12.67 14.61
CA SER A 93 -4.32 -13.18 14.18
C SER A 93 -5.42 -12.92 15.20
N MET A 94 -6.60 -12.49 14.75
CA MET A 94 -7.76 -12.37 15.64
C MET A 94 -8.19 -13.72 16.23
N LYS A 95 -7.89 -14.85 15.57
CA LYS A 95 -8.13 -16.20 16.11
C LYS A 95 -7.23 -16.56 17.29
N ASN A 96 -6.07 -15.93 17.42
CA ASN A 96 -5.17 -16.13 18.56
C ASN A 96 -5.24 -15.00 19.59
N GLY A 97 -6.24 -14.11 19.48
CA GLY A 97 -6.51 -13.04 20.44
C GLY A 97 -5.89 -11.69 20.09
N SER A 98 -5.28 -11.55 18.91
CA SER A 98 -4.81 -10.25 18.42
C SER A 98 -5.98 -9.30 18.10
N LEU A 99 -5.76 -8.00 18.18
CA LEU A 99 -6.79 -6.99 17.89
C LEU A 99 -7.16 -6.90 16.40
N ALA A 100 -6.23 -7.30 15.54
CA ALA A 100 -6.33 -7.29 14.09
C ALA A 100 -5.52 -8.46 13.51
N ASN A 101 -5.80 -8.82 12.27
CA ASN A 101 -4.96 -9.70 11.47
C ASN A 101 -3.81 -8.86 10.88
N ASN A 102 -2.56 -9.33 10.97
CA ASN A 102 -1.43 -8.69 10.31
C ASN A 102 -0.52 -9.75 9.69
N SER A 103 -0.41 -9.71 8.37
CA SER A 103 0.39 -10.58 7.55
C SER A 103 1.78 -10.03 7.32
N GLU A 104 2.71 -10.94 7.07
CA GLU A 104 4.07 -10.66 6.65
C GLU A 104 4.36 -11.45 5.37
N MET A 105 4.83 -10.77 4.33
CA MET A 105 5.24 -11.39 3.09
C MET A 105 6.76 -11.55 3.02
N LYS A 106 7.21 -12.64 2.42
CA LYS A 106 8.61 -12.89 2.05
C LYS A 106 8.65 -13.49 0.65
N ILE A 107 9.14 -12.73 -0.32
CA ILE A 107 9.19 -13.14 -1.73
C ILE A 107 10.54 -12.80 -2.36
N PRO A 108 11.03 -13.62 -3.29
CA PRO A 108 12.00 -13.15 -4.28
C PRO A 108 11.48 -11.92 -5.03
N THR A 109 12.36 -10.97 -5.33
CA THR A 109 12.00 -9.75 -6.10
C THR A 109 11.51 -10.06 -7.52
N HIS A 110 11.89 -11.21 -8.08
CA HIS A 110 11.43 -11.71 -9.39
C HIS A 110 10.29 -12.71 -9.19
N THR A 111 9.16 -12.26 -8.65
CA THR A 111 7.97 -13.09 -8.43
C THR A 111 6.74 -12.34 -8.94
N GLY A 112 5.89 -13.05 -9.69
CA GLY A 112 4.68 -12.48 -10.28
C GLY A 112 4.97 -11.46 -11.37
N THR A 113 4.05 -10.52 -11.57
CA THR A 113 4.23 -9.42 -12.53
C THR A 113 5.19 -8.38 -11.93
N HIS A 114 6.36 -8.19 -12.54
CA HIS A 114 7.42 -7.33 -12.01
C HIS A 114 8.14 -6.55 -13.14
N VAL A 115 9.01 -5.62 -12.74
CA VAL A 115 9.86 -4.83 -13.64
C VAL A 115 11.29 -4.91 -13.15
N ASP A 116 12.21 -5.17 -14.08
CA ASP A 116 13.64 -5.19 -13.79
C ASP A 116 14.23 -3.79 -13.94
N ALA A 117 15.01 -3.37 -12.94
CA ALA A 117 15.85 -2.19 -13.04
C ALA A 117 17.19 -2.52 -13.72
N PRO A 118 17.89 -1.54 -14.31
CA PRO A 118 19.20 -1.77 -14.93
C PRO A 118 20.22 -2.48 -14.03
N GLY A 119 20.19 -2.18 -12.72
CA GLY A 119 21.05 -2.83 -11.73
C GLY A 119 20.82 -4.34 -11.55
N HIS A 120 19.74 -4.91 -12.11
CA HIS A 120 19.51 -6.35 -12.07
C HIS A 120 20.61 -7.13 -12.81
N VAL A 121 21.06 -6.66 -13.98
CA VAL A 121 22.02 -7.37 -14.85
C VAL A 121 23.33 -6.60 -15.11
N TYR A 122 23.43 -5.37 -14.62
CA TYR A 122 24.64 -4.55 -14.77
C TYR A 122 25.14 -4.11 -13.39
N ASP A 123 26.24 -4.71 -12.94
CA ASP A 123 26.78 -4.50 -11.58
C ASP A 123 27.15 -3.03 -11.30
N HIS A 124 27.70 -2.32 -12.29
CA HIS A 124 28.02 -0.90 -12.15
C HIS A 124 26.78 0.00 -11.95
N TYR A 125 25.62 -0.39 -12.51
CA TYR A 125 24.34 0.29 -12.26
C TYR A 125 23.78 -0.07 -10.88
N PHE A 126 23.96 -1.32 -10.44
CA PHE A 126 23.59 -1.74 -9.08
C PHE A 126 24.35 -0.95 -8.03
N ASP A 127 25.67 -0.84 -8.17
CA ASP A 127 26.55 -0.07 -7.27
C ASP A 127 26.22 1.42 -7.25
N ALA A 128 25.81 1.97 -8.40
CA ALA A 128 25.35 3.34 -8.52
C ALA A 128 23.93 3.57 -7.95
N GLY A 129 23.21 2.52 -7.57
CA GLY A 129 21.87 2.62 -7.01
C GLY A 129 20.73 2.77 -8.03
N PHE A 130 20.94 2.33 -9.28
CA PHE A 130 19.88 2.26 -10.29
C PHE A 130 18.94 1.07 -10.01
N ASP A 131 18.10 1.24 -8.99
CA ASP A 131 17.08 0.30 -8.55
C ASP A 131 15.67 0.69 -9.08
N VAL A 132 14.65 -0.08 -8.72
CA VAL A 132 13.25 0.14 -9.18
C VAL A 132 12.65 1.47 -8.71
N ASP A 133 13.19 2.08 -7.65
CA ASP A 133 12.76 3.37 -7.11
C ASP A 133 13.25 4.55 -7.97
N THR A 134 14.22 4.29 -8.86
CA THR A 134 14.81 5.29 -9.77
C THR A 134 14.22 5.26 -11.18
N LEU A 135 13.28 4.35 -11.45
CA LEU A 135 12.63 4.22 -12.74
C LEU A 135 11.73 5.43 -13.05
N ASP A 136 11.72 5.86 -14.30
CA ASP A 136 10.92 7.00 -14.73
C ASP A 136 9.43 6.63 -14.82
N LEU A 137 8.63 7.09 -13.85
CA LEU A 137 7.19 6.85 -13.82
C LEU A 137 6.46 7.46 -15.02
N HIS A 138 7.02 8.48 -15.68
CA HIS A 138 6.46 8.96 -16.94
C HIS A 138 6.54 7.90 -18.01
N VAL A 139 7.65 7.17 -18.15
CA VAL A 139 7.76 6.09 -19.15
C VAL A 139 6.72 5.00 -18.94
N LEU A 140 6.42 4.67 -17.68
CA LEU A 140 5.45 3.64 -17.32
C LEU A 140 3.99 4.08 -17.43
N ASN A 141 3.71 5.39 -17.32
CA ASN A 141 2.34 5.91 -17.19
C ASN A 141 1.95 6.93 -18.27
N ASP A 142 2.84 7.29 -19.22
CA ASP A 142 2.59 8.33 -20.21
C ASP A 142 1.42 7.99 -21.15
N PRO A 143 0.28 8.71 -21.04
CA PRO A 143 -0.86 8.46 -21.90
C PRO A 143 -0.67 9.01 -23.32
N SER A 144 0.35 9.84 -23.58
CA SER A 144 0.66 10.38 -24.90
C SER A 144 1.16 9.29 -25.88
N LYS A 145 1.64 8.16 -25.35
CA LYS A 145 1.91 6.94 -26.12
C LYS A 145 0.66 6.06 -26.35
N ARG A 146 -0.56 6.55 -26.07
CA ARG A 146 -1.76 5.99 -26.70
C ARG A 146 -1.55 6.10 -28.21
N LEU A 147 -1.04 5.03 -28.83
CA LEU A 147 -0.98 4.91 -30.27
C LEU A 147 -2.37 5.28 -30.78
N SER A 148 -2.50 6.44 -31.42
CA SER A 148 -3.67 6.79 -32.19
C SER A 148 -3.69 5.87 -33.41
N ARG A 149 -3.99 4.58 -33.21
CA ARG A 149 -4.22 3.60 -34.26
C ARG A 149 -5.60 3.88 -34.86
N LYS A 150 -5.74 5.03 -35.52
CA LYS A 150 -6.50 5.08 -36.77
C LYS A 150 -5.54 4.66 -37.89
N MET A 151 -5.12 3.39 -37.88
CA MET A 151 -4.32 2.85 -38.97
C MET A 151 -5.24 2.50 -40.13
N ASN A 152 -5.02 3.17 -41.26
CA ASN A 152 -5.68 2.89 -42.53
C ASN A 152 -5.23 1.50 -43.03
N PRO A 153 -6.15 0.55 -43.34
CA PRO A 153 -5.80 -0.82 -43.70
C PRO A 153 -4.93 -0.95 -44.97
N LYS A 154 -4.82 0.10 -45.79
CA LYS A 154 -3.93 0.12 -46.97
C LYS A 154 -2.44 0.30 -46.64
N LEU A 155 -2.09 0.73 -45.42
CA LEU A 155 -0.70 1.03 -45.04
C LEU A 155 0.10 -0.19 -44.54
N ILE A 156 -0.58 -1.32 -44.29
CA ILE A 156 0.04 -2.57 -43.81
C ILE A 156 0.98 -3.19 -44.86
N PHE A 157 0.78 -2.90 -46.15
CA PHE A 157 1.56 -3.50 -47.22
C PHE A 157 2.89 -2.77 -47.54
N LEU A 158 3.06 -1.52 -47.08
CA LEU A 158 4.24 -0.71 -47.46
C LEU A 158 5.37 -0.74 -46.41
N MET A 159 5.11 -1.22 -45.19
CA MET A 159 6.10 -1.21 -44.10
C MET A 159 7.09 -2.40 -44.09
N LEU A 160 6.96 -3.36 -45.00
CA LEU A 160 7.85 -4.53 -45.08
C LEU A 160 9.10 -4.32 -45.96
N ILE A 161 9.27 -3.17 -46.65
CA ILE A 161 10.37 -2.98 -47.61
C ILE A 161 10.98 -1.56 -47.56
N ILE A 162 11.27 -1.02 -46.37
CA ILE A 162 12.14 0.17 -46.26
C ILE A 162 13.06 -0.01 -45.04
N PRO A 163 14.40 0.01 -45.20
CA PRO A 163 15.30 0.04 -44.06
C PRO A 163 15.13 1.42 -43.39
N TYR A 164 14.52 1.42 -42.22
CA TYR A 164 14.21 2.63 -41.48
C TYR A 164 15.48 3.15 -40.81
N VAL A 165 16.15 4.11 -41.44
CA VAL A 165 17.07 5.02 -40.75
C VAL A 165 16.27 6.25 -40.40
N SER A 166 15.80 6.32 -39.15
CA SER A 166 15.21 7.53 -38.59
C SER A 166 15.92 7.87 -37.29
N SER A 167 16.76 8.90 -37.37
CA SER A 167 17.35 9.58 -36.23
C SER A 167 16.24 10.35 -35.50
N PHE A 168 15.88 9.90 -34.30
CA PHE A 168 15.03 10.66 -33.38
C PHE A 168 15.91 11.45 -32.40
N PRO A 169 15.50 12.65 -31.96
CA PRO A 169 16.17 13.31 -30.85
C PRO A 169 15.94 12.50 -29.58
N GLN A 170 17.03 11.94 -29.07
CA GLN A 170 17.12 11.17 -27.84
C GLN A 170 16.94 12.13 -26.67
N GLU A 171 15.71 12.31 -26.19
CA GLU A 171 15.51 12.76 -24.80
C GLU A 171 15.99 11.59 -23.93
N ASN A 172 17.18 11.77 -23.36
CA ASN A 172 17.93 10.76 -22.61
C ASN A 172 17.14 10.28 -21.39
N ALA A 173 16.34 9.23 -21.55
CA ALA A 173 15.80 8.46 -20.42
C ALA A 173 16.91 7.62 -19.75
N TYR A 174 18.05 7.41 -20.41
CA TYR A 174 19.24 6.76 -19.86
C TYR A 174 20.51 7.39 -20.46
N PRO A 175 21.54 7.73 -19.66
CA PRO A 175 22.81 8.23 -20.18
C PRO A 175 23.50 7.17 -21.06
N SER A 176 24.26 7.67 -22.04
CA SER A 176 25.06 6.94 -23.03
C SER A 176 26.03 5.92 -22.39
N PRO A 177 26.34 4.79 -23.04
CA PRO A 177 27.02 3.66 -22.39
C PRO A 177 28.52 3.82 -22.04
N TYR A 178 29.17 4.97 -22.24
CA TYR A 178 30.64 5.07 -22.07
C TYR A 178 31.17 6.46 -21.66
N SER A 179 30.53 7.17 -20.74
CA SER A 179 31.20 8.29 -20.05
C SER A 179 31.56 7.86 -18.62
N GLU A 180 32.82 8.02 -18.24
CA GLU A 180 33.34 7.96 -16.85
C GLU A 180 32.77 9.11 -15.98
N GLU A 181 31.54 9.54 -16.25
CA GLU A 181 30.79 10.43 -15.37
C GLU A 181 30.22 9.58 -14.25
N GLU A 182 30.31 10.08 -13.02
CA GLU A 182 29.75 9.43 -11.83
C GLU A 182 28.28 9.10 -12.09
N LEU A 183 27.98 7.80 -12.15
CA LEU A 183 26.62 7.31 -12.40
C LEU A 183 25.76 7.65 -11.20
N ILE A 184 24.93 8.69 -11.32
CA ILE A 184 23.99 9.11 -10.28
C ILE A 184 22.57 8.91 -10.83
N PRO A 185 21.76 8.01 -10.25
CA PRO A 185 20.41 7.78 -10.73
C PRO A 185 19.54 9.02 -10.47
N PRO A 186 18.78 9.50 -11.47
CA PRO A 186 17.90 10.65 -11.31
C PRO A 186 16.67 10.24 -10.49
N ARG A 187 16.71 10.46 -9.17
CA ARG A 187 15.53 10.28 -8.30
C ARG A 187 14.59 11.48 -8.43
N ARG A 188 13.31 11.21 -8.70
CA ARG A 188 12.29 12.25 -8.87
C ARG A 188 11.05 11.89 -8.06
N GLU A 189 10.38 12.90 -7.53
CA GLU A 189 9.05 12.76 -6.92
C GLU A 189 7.96 13.27 -7.87
N VAL A 190 8.38 14.06 -8.88
CA VAL A 190 7.52 14.69 -9.86
C VAL A 190 8.06 14.40 -11.26
N TYR A 191 7.21 13.86 -12.13
CA TYR A 191 7.58 13.39 -13.46
C TYR A 191 6.74 14.06 -14.55
N GLY A 192 7.22 14.02 -15.80
CA GLY A 192 6.48 14.55 -16.95
C GLY A 192 6.16 16.04 -16.85
N SER A 193 7.07 16.86 -16.33
CA SER A 193 6.89 18.31 -16.13
C SER A 193 5.73 18.69 -15.20
N GLY A 194 5.60 18.01 -14.05
CA GLY A 194 4.54 18.31 -13.08
C GLY A 194 3.24 17.55 -13.31
N ARG A 195 3.26 16.55 -14.18
CA ARG A 195 2.07 15.77 -14.55
C ARG A 195 1.81 14.63 -13.59
N ILE A 196 2.85 13.95 -13.14
CA ILE A 196 2.76 12.76 -12.27
C ILE A 196 3.46 13.08 -10.96
N TYR A 197 2.78 12.84 -9.86
CA TYR A 197 3.32 12.95 -8.50
C TYR A 197 3.38 11.55 -7.90
N ASP A 198 4.55 11.15 -7.44
CA ASP A 198 4.69 9.95 -6.63
C ASP A 198 4.38 10.28 -5.18
N ILE A 199 3.31 9.66 -4.65
CA ILE A 199 2.86 9.88 -3.27
C ILE A 199 3.13 8.65 -2.41
N THR A 200 4.20 7.92 -2.75
CA THR A 200 4.67 6.72 -2.05
C THR A 200 5.91 7.04 -1.23
N HIS A 201 5.97 6.58 0.03
CA HIS A 201 7.21 6.63 0.79
C HIS A 201 8.19 5.54 0.33
N ARG A 202 9.48 5.89 0.26
CA ARG A 202 10.56 4.92 0.07
C ARG A 202 10.54 3.89 1.19
N VAL A 203 10.60 2.62 0.83
CA VAL A 203 10.83 1.54 1.79
C VAL A 203 12.32 1.45 2.11
N THR A 204 12.66 1.49 3.40
CA THR A 204 14.01 1.42 3.96
C THR A 204 13.94 0.61 5.26
N SER A 205 15.09 0.26 5.85
CA SER A 205 15.09 -0.43 7.15
C SER A 205 14.47 0.38 8.29
N GLY A 206 14.47 1.71 8.18
CA GLY A 206 13.83 2.62 9.13
C GLY A 206 12.37 2.93 8.80
N THR A 207 11.80 2.34 7.74
CA THR A 207 10.40 2.55 7.40
C THR A 207 9.52 2.07 8.54
N LEU A 208 8.63 2.96 9.00
CA LEU A 208 7.69 2.64 10.06
C LEU A 208 6.68 1.59 9.58
N SER A 209 6.24 0.76 10.52
CA SER A 209 5.18 -0.22 10.34
C SER A 209 4.40 -0.36 11.66
N GLY A 210 3.18 -0.88 11.60
CA GLY A 210 2.38 -1.13 12.81
C GLY A 210 2.95 -2.21 13.75
N VAL A 211 4.08 -2.84 13.41
CA VAL A 211 4.66 -3.97 14.15
C VAL A 211 5.93 -3.63 14.93
N SER A 212 6.57 -2.47 14.67
CA SER A 212 7.86 -2.12 15.28
C SER A 212 8.01 -0.61 15.49
N ASP A 213 8.47 -0.23 16.68
CA ASP A 213 8.77 1.14 17.08
C ASP A 213 10.11 1.67 16.53
N GLU A 214 10.93 0.80 15.92
CA GLU A 214 12.27 1.13 15.38
C GLU A 214 12.34 1.03 13.84
N GLY A 215 11.21 0.74 13.19
CA GLY A 215 11.11 0.45 11.76
C GLY A 215 11.16 -1.05 11.44
N ILE A 216 11.05 -1.38 10.15
CA ILE A 216 10.92 -2.77 9.66
C ILE A 216 12.22 -3.60 9.67
N GLY A 217 13.39 -2.98 9.92
CA GLY A 217 14.67 -3.70 10.00
C GLY A 217 15.20 -4.18 8.64
N GLU A 218 15.92 -5.31 8.61
CA GLU A 218 16.41 -5.89 7.35
C GLU A 218 15.23 -6.40 6.51
N TYR A 219 14.83 -5.59 5.53
CA TYR A 219 13.70 -5.88 4.65
C TYR A 219 14.11 -6.39 3.27
N LEU A 220 15.35 -6.13 2.85
CA LEU A 220 15.89 -6.51 1.54
C LEU A 220 17.24 -7.19 1.72
N THR A 221 17.34 -8.44 1.26
CA THR A 221 18.57 -9.22 1.32
C THR A 221 18.99 -9.59 -0.10
N LEU A 222 20.24 -9.29 -0.46
CA LEU A 222 20.82 -9.68 -1.75
C LEU A 222 21.20 -11.17 -1.71
N PHE A 223 20.38 -12.02 -2.31
CA PHE A 223 20.51 -13.48 -2.28
C PHE A 223 21.54 -14.00 -3.30
N GLN A 224 21.58 -13.41 -4.51
CA GLN A 224 22.64 -13.63 -5.50
C GLN A 224 23.28 -12.31 -5.85
N SER A 225 24.60 -12.31 -6.06
CA SER A 225 25.36 -11.09 -6.30
C SER A 225 26.40 -11.31 -7.40
N MET A 226 26.44 -10.37 -8.35
CA MET A 226 27.44 -10.37 -9.42
C MET A 226 28.86 -10.25 -8.89
N LYS A 227 29.06 -9.53 -7.78
CA LYS A 227 30.35 -9.45 -7.06
C LYS A 227 30.84 -10.78 -6.51
N ASN A 228 29.90 -11.70 -6.25
CA ASN A 228 30.21 -13.05 -5.80
C ASN A 228 30.22 -14.07 -6.95
N GLY A 229 30.20 -13.60 -8.20
CA GLY A 229 30.27 -14.44 -9.41
C GLY A 229 28.93 -14.95 -9.93
N SER A 230 27.80 -14.43 -9.45
CA SER A 230 26.48 -14.71 -10.06
C SER A 230 26.29 -13.95 -11.38
N ASP A 231 25.46 -14.46 -12.28
CA ASP A 231 25.21 -13.80 -13.58
C ASP A 231 24.38 -12.50 -13.46
N TYR A 232 23.67 -12.32 -12.34
CA TYR A 232 22.79 -11.18 -12.07
C TYR A 232 22.66 -10.96 -10.54
N ASN A 233 22.17 -9.78 -10.16
CA ASN A 233 21.82 -9.46 -8.79
C ASN A 233 20.36 -9.87 -8.52
N PHE A 234 20.12 -10.63 -7.45
CA PHE A 234 18.81 -11.18 -7.13
C PHE A 234 18.53 -11.02 -5.64
N SER A 235 17.48 -10.29 -5.29
CA SER A 235 17.15 -9.99 -3.89
C SER A 235 15.89 -10.71 -3.43
N ILE A 236 15.81 -10.94 -2.12
CA ILE A 236 14.61 -11.36 -1.40
C ILE A 236 14.09 -10.16 -0.61
N ILE A 237 12.80 -9.89 -0.72
CA ILE A 237 12.12 -8.86 0.08
C ILE A 237 11.29 -9.53 1.18
N LYS A 238 11.32 -8.96 2.38
CA LYS A 238 10.54 -9.37 3.55
C LYS A 238 9.88 -8.13 4.15
N LEU A 239 8.55 -8.09 4.19
CA LEU A 239 7.79 -6.93 4.64
C LEU A 239 6.51 -7.33 5.37
N PRO A 240 6.18 -6.69 6.50
CA PRO A 240 4.80 -6.62 6.97
C PRO A 240 3.89 -6.04 5.87
N ALA A 241 2.68 -6.58 5.72
CA ALA A 241 1.71 -6.15 4.73
C ALA A 241 1.34 -4.66 4.84
N HIS A 242 1.34 -4.13 6.06
CA HIS A 242 1.04 -2.74 6.41
C HIS A 242 2.34 -1.92 6.60
N SER A 243 3.24 -1.95 5.60
CA SER A 243 4.51 -1.21 5.64
C SER A 243 4.51 -0.02 4.70
N GLY A 244 4.91 1.16 5.20
CA GLY A 244 4.98 2.37 4.39
C GLY A 244 3.62 2.76 3.81
N THR A 245 3.61 3.13 2.53
CA THR A 245 2.36 3.40 1.81
C THR A 245 1.68 2.09 1.45
N HIS A 246 0.46 1.87 1.92
CA HIS A 246 -0.23 0.59 1.79
C HIS A 246 -1.75 0.75 1.70
N VAL A 247 -2.44 -0.36 1.43
CA VAL A 247 -3.91 -0.43 1.39
C VAL A 247 -4.40 -1.55 2.29
N ASP A 248 -5.54 -1.34 2.93
CA ASP A 248 -6.17 -2.31 3.83
C ASP A 248 -7.38 -2.99 3.17
N ALA A 249 -7.50 -4.28 3.43
CA ALA A 249 -8.68 -5.07 3.13
C ALA A 249 -9.57 -5.27 4.36
N PRO A 250 -10.88 -5.55 4.17
CA PRO A 250 -11.81 -5.74 5.29
C PRO A 250 -11.39 -6.84 6.29
N GLY A 251 -10.66 -7.87 5.84
CA GLY A 251 -10.12 -8.93 6.69
C GLY A 251 -9.15 -8.46 7.79
N HIS A 252 -8.66 -7.22 7.72
CA HIS A 252 -7.72 -6.67 8.71
C HIS A 252 -8.35 -6.57 10.10
N PHE A 253 -9.57 -6.02 10.19
CA PHE A 253 -10.31 -5.84 11.45
C PHE A 253 -11.59 -6.69 11.60
N TYR A 254 -11.92 -7.49 10.58
CA TYR A 254 -13.07 -8.40 10.60
C TYR A 254 -12.66 -9.84 10.35
N GLU A 255 -12.57 -10.62 11.41
CA GLU A 255 -12.16 -12.04 11.33
C GLU A 255 -13.07 -12.86 10.40
N ASN A 256 -14.38 -12.64 10.44
CA ASN A 256 -15.31 -13.32 9.54
C ASN A 256 -15.10 -12.95 8.07
N TYR A 257 -14.54 -11.77 7.78
CA TYR A 257 -14.14 -11.36 6.43
C TYR A 257 -12.81 -11.98 6.03
N TYR A 258 -11.84 -12.05 6.95
CA TYR A 258 -10.57 -12.74 6.74
C TYR A 258 -10.78 -14.22 6.40
N GLN A 259 -11.65 -14.93 7.13
CA GLN A 259 -11.98 -16.34 6.86
C GLN A 259 -12.80 -16.55 5.58
N ALA A 260 -13.44 -15.50 5.08
CA ALA A 260 -14.28 -15.54 3.89
C ALA A 260 -13.53 -15.18 2.61
N GLY A 261 -12.26 -14.73 2.66
CA GLY A 261 -11.54 -14.33 1.46
C GLY A 261 -11.64 -12.85 1.10
N PHE A 262 -12.12 -11.98 1.99
CA PHE A 262 -12.11 -10.54 1.75
C PHE A 262 -10.72 -9.95 2.07
N ASP A 263 -9.78 -10.37 1.22
CA ASP A 263 -8.36 -10.01 1.19
C ASP A 263 -8.11 -8.92 0.15
N ILE A 264 -6.84 -8.52 0.01
CA ILE A 264 -6.40 -7.49 -0.95
C ILE A 264 -6.75 -7.83 -2.39
N ASP A 265 -6.64 -9.11 -2.77
CA ASP A 265 -6.97 -9.58 -4.12
C ASP A 265 -8.47 -9.43 -4.46
N SER A 266 -9.33 -9.27 -3.46
CA SER A 266 -10.76 -9.03 -3.66
C SER A 266 -11.15 -7.55 -3.79
N LEU A 267 -10.20 -6.61 -3.63
CA LEU A 267 -10.49 -5.18 -3.67
C LEU A 267 -10.94 -4.71 -5.06
N ASP A 268 -11.80 -3.69 -5.06
CA ASP A 268 -12.31 -3.10 -6.28
C ASP A 268 -11.30 -2.12 -6.89
N LEU A 269 -10.61 -2.55 -7.96
CA LEU A 269 -9.65 -1.69 -8.66
C LEU A 269 -10.30 -0.47 -9.29
N GLU A 270 -11.62 -0.47 -9.56
CA GLU A 270 -12.31 0.75 -9.95
C GLU A 270 -12.19 1.77 -8.81
N VAL A 271 -12.45 1.39 -7.56
CA VAL A 271 -12.35 2.30 -6.40
C VAL A 271 -10.92 2.79 -6.19
N LEU A 272 -9.90 1.99 -6.50
CA LEU A 272 -8.49 2.36 -6.37
C LEU A 272 -7.93 3.20 -7.54
N ASN A 273 -8.71 3.41 -8.60
CA ASN A 273 -8.27 4.13 -9.80
C ASN A 273 -9.28 5.18 -10.30
N GLY A 274 -8.88 6.44 -10.39
CA GLY A 274 -9.65 7.49 -11.05
C GLY A 274 -9.70 8.81 -10.28
N PRO A 275 -10.70 9.67 -10.55
CA PRO A 275 -10.76 11.00 -9.95
C PRO A 275 -10.80 10.94 -8.42
N ALA A 276 -9.95 11.75 -7.81
CA ALA A 276 -9.79 11.93 -6.37
C ALA A 276 -9.60 13.40 -6.02
N LEU A 277 -10.06 13.78 -4.83
CA LEU A 277 -9.88 15.11 -4.25
C LEU A 277 -8.87 15.03 -3.11
N LEU A 278 -7.77 15.77 -3.22
CA LEU A 278 -6.87 16.04 -2.11
C LEU A 278 -7.39 17.25 -1.33
N VAL A 279 -7.64 17.06 -0.03
CA VAL A 279 -8.10 18.12 0.89
C VAL A 279 -7.14 18.31 2.05
N ASP A 280 -7.10 19.54 2.57
CA ASP A 280 -6.36 19.87 3.79
C ASP A 280 -7.28 19.83 5.02
N VAL A 281 -6.90 19.02 6.01
CA VAL A 281 -7.56 18.93 7.32
C VAL A 281 -7.06 20.07 8.24
N PRO A 282 -7.91 20.71 9.05
CA PRO A 282 -7.46 21.67 10.07
C PRO A 282 -6.32 21.11 10.93
N ARG A 283 -5.26 21.90 11.11
CA ARG A 283 -3.99 21.45 11.72
C ARG A 283 -4.01 21.32 13.23
N ASP A 284 -5.15 21.54 13.87
CA ASP A 284 -5.34 21.54 15.32
C ASP A 284 -6.30 20.45 15.81
N LYS A 285 -6.81 19.59 14.92
CA LYS A 285 -7.87 18.62 15.24
C LYS A 285 -7.68 17.26 14.57
N ASN A 286 -8.16 16.21 15.25
CA ASN A 286 -8.50 14.93 14.62
C ASN A 286 -9.73 15.08 13.72
N ILE A 287 -9.92 14.14 12.81
CA ILE A 287 -11.02 14.17 11.84
C ILE A 287 -12.30 13.63 12.53
N THR A 288 -13.03 14.52 13.19
CA THR A 288 -14.35 14.27 13.81
C THR A 288 -15.49 14.50 12.82
N ALA A 289 -16.74 14.25 13.24
CA ALA A 289 -17.92 14.55 12.42
C ALA A 289 -17.99 16.05 12.04
N GLU A 290 -17.66 16.92 12.99
CA GLU A 290 -17.67 18.38 12.82
C GLU A 290 -16.62 18.84 11.82
N VAL A 291 -15.42 18.22 11.84
CA VAL A 291 -14.37 18.48 10.84
C VAL A 291 -14.81 17.99 9.46
N MET A 292 -15.36 16.79 9.36
CA MET A 292 -15.83 16.25 8.08
C MET A 292 -16.93 17.11 7.44
N GLU A 293 -17.87 17.61 8.25
CA GLU A 293 -18.90 18.54 7.78
C GLU A 293 -18.27 19.86 7.29
N ALA A 294 -17.33 20.43 8.04
CA ALA A 294 -16.67 21.68 7.69
C ALA A 294 -15.79 21.60 6.43
N LEU A 295 -15.28 20.42 6.07
CA LEU A 295 -14.52 20.22 4.83
C LEU A 295 -15.37 20.44 3.57
N ASN A 296 -16.72 20.41 3.68
CA ASN A 296 -17.65 20.70 2.58
C ASN A 296 -17.34 19.93 1.29
N ILE A 297 -16.98 18.65 1.41
CA ILE A 297 -16.63 17.80 0.27
C ILE A 297 -17.85 17.67 -0.66
N PRO A 298 -17.74 17.98 -1.97
CA PRO A 298 -18.86 17.89 -2.89
C PRO A 298 -19.43 16.47 -3.01
N LYS A 299 -20.76 16.37 -3.12
CA LYS A 299 -21.45 15.11 -3.47
C LYS A 299 -20.96 14.56 -4.80
N GLY A 300 -20.91 13.24 -4.93
CA GLY A 300 -20.37 12.54 -6.10
C GLY A 300 -18.85 12.32 -6.08
N VAL A 301 -18.11 12.96 -5.17
CA VAL A 301 -16.68 12.64 -4.98
C VAL A 301 -16.56 11.26 -4.33
N ARG A 302 -15.92 10.32 -5.04
CA ARG A 302 -15.77 8.92 -4.59
C ARG A 302 -14.44 8.62 -3.92
N ARG A 303 -13.42 9.48 -4.05
CA ARG A 303 -12.07 9.24 -3.52
C ARG A 303 -11.54 10.53 -2.92
N VAL A 304 -11.09 10.48 -1.67
CA VAL A 304 -10.55 11.65 -0.99
C VAL A 304 -9.27 11.29 -0.28
N LEU A 305 -8.24 12.11 -0.49
CA LEU A 305 -6.97 12.03 0.22
C LEU A 305 -6.96 13.18 1.24
N PHE A 306 -6.73 12.84 2.51
CA PHE A 306 -6.75 13.79 3.62
C PHE A 306 -5.31 14.09 4.01
N ARG A 307 -4.83 15.29 3.67
CA ARG A 307 -3.55 15.78 4.17
C ARG A 307 -3.76 16.46 5.50
N THR A 308 -2.99 16.04 6.50
CA THR A 308 -3.13 16.45 7.88
C THR A 308 -1.86 17.14 8.39
N LEU A 309 -1.82 17.42 9.70
CA LEU A 309 -0.61 17.88 10.38
C LEU A 309 0.52 16.83 10.33
N ASN A 310 0.23 15.56 10.01
CA ASN A 310 1.23 14.50 9.95
C ASN A 310 2.28 14.77 8.86
N THR A 311 1.85 15.22 7.68
CA THR A 311 2.73 15.67 6.59
C THR A 311 3.62 16.83 7.06
N ASP A 312 3.05 17.85 7.70
CA ASP A 312 3.79 19.03 8.18
C ASP A 312 4.86 18.65 9.22
N ARG A 313 4.56 17.66 10.07
CA ARG A 313 5.46 17.09 11.08
C ARG A 313 6.43 16.05 10.51
N ARG A 314 6.29 15.69 9.22
CA ARG A 314 7.07 14.66 8.51
C ARG A 314 7.11 13.33 9.27
N LEU A 315 5.99 12.91 9.85
CA LEU A 315 5.96 11.75 10.75
C LEU A 315 6.45 10.47 10.07
N MET A 316 6.12 10.27 8.79
CA MET A 316 6.58 9.12 7.99
C MET A 316 8.10 9.13 7.70
N SER A 317 8.80 10.25 7.94
CA SER A 317 10.26 10.34 7.84
C SER A 317 10.96 10.12 9.19
N GLN A 318 10.20 9.92 10.27
CA GLN A 318 10.76 9.67 11.60
C GLN A 318 10.96 8.16 11.81
N THR A 319 11.92 7.80 12.66
CA THR A 319 12.20 6.39 12.98
C THR A 319 11.34 5.83 14.10
N ARG A 320 10.64 6.71 14.85
CA ARG A 320 9.80 6.32 15.99
C ARG A 320 8.35 6.56 15.67
N PHE A 321 7.51 5.62 16.08
CA PHE A 321 6.08 5.78 16.03
C PHE A 321 5.61 6.90 16.96
N ASP A 322 4.91 7.88 16.39
CA ASP A 322 4.24 8.94 17.13
C ASP A 322 2.76 8.60 17.29
N THR A 323 2.25 8.54 18.51
CA THR A 323 0.83 8.25 18.84
C THR A 323 -0.07 9.48 18.80
N SER A 324 0.50 10.68 18.73
CA SER A 324 -0.23 11.96 18.67
C SER A 324 -0.53 12.41 17.23
N TYR A 325 -0.45 11.47 16.28
CA TYR A 325 -0.78 11.73 14.88
C TYR A 325 -2.28 12.02 14.71
N VAL A 326 -2.58 12.76 13.64
CA VAL A 326 -3.94 13.09 13.24
C VAL A 326 -4.55 11.92 12.47
N GLY A 327 -5.77 11.55 12.83
CA GLY A 327 -6.55 10.56 12.08
C GLY A 327 -8.04 10.74 12.32
N PHE A 328 -8.83 9.83 11.75
CA PHE A 328 -10.27 9.77 11.96
C PHE A 328 -10.61 9.31 13.38
N MET A 329 -11.49 10.07 14.01
CA MET A 329 -12.25 9.59 15.15
C MET A 329 -13.44 8.78 14.64
N LYS A 330 -14.04 7.95 15.50
CA LYS A 330 -15.18 7.10 15.13
C LYS A 330 -16.36 7.88 14.57
N ASP A 331 -16.66 9.04 15.15
CA ASP A 331 -17.77 9.90 14.71
C ASP A 331 -17.50 10.54 13.34
N GLY A 332 -16.25 10.90 13.03
CA GLY A 332 -15.83 11.36 11.71
C GLY A 332 -15.96 10.29 10.64
N ALA A 333 -15.52 9.06 10.95
CA ALA A 333 -15.70 7.91 10.06
C ALA A 333 -17.19 7.63 9.79
N GLN A 334 -18.03 7.70 10.84
CA GLN A 334 -19.47 7.47 10.72
C GLN A 334 -20.14 8.58 9.90
N TRP A 335 -19.79 9.84 10.15
CA TRP A 335 -20.31 10.97 9.39
C TRP A 335 -19.96 10.85 7.90
N LEU A 336 -18.70 10.53 7.58
CA LEU A 336 -18.24 10.33 6.20
C LEU A 336 -19.10 9.27 5.49
N LYS A 337 -19.27 8.12 6.13
CA LYS A 337 -20.04 7.00 5.60
C LYS A 337 -21.51 7.36 5.34
N ASP A 338 -22.14 8.10 6.26
CA ASP A 338 -23.57 8.39 6.19
C ASP A 338 -23.88 9.58 5.27
N ASN A 339 -22.93 10.50 5.10
CA ASN A 339 -23.18 11.80 4.46
C ASN A 339 -22.41 12.01 3.15
N THR A 340 -21.63 11.05 2.67
CA THR A 340 -20.83 11.21 1.43
C THR A 340 -20.93 10.00 0.51
N ASP A 341 -20.44 10.15 -0.72
CA ASP A 341 -20.33 9.07 -1.71
C ASP A 341 -18.91 8.47 -1.74
N ILE A 342 -18.09 8.78 -0.72
CA ILE A 342 -16.67 8.40 -0.66
C ILE A 342 -16.54 6.89 -0.46
N LYS A 343 -15.70 6.28 -1.29
CA LYS A 343 -15.35 4.85 -1.31
C LYS A 343 -13.84 4.60 -1.19
N LEU A 344 -13.00 5.62 -1.35
CA LEU A 344 -11.57 5.57 -1.01
C LEU A 344 -11.23 6.68 -0.04
N VAL A 345 -10.61 6.33 1.08
CA VAL A 345 -10.10 7.25 2.09
C VAL A 345 -8.58 7.10 2.15
N GLY A 346 -7.86 8.12 1.71
CA GLY A 346 -6.40 8.19 1.80
C GLY A 346 -5.95 9.05 2.98
N ILE A 347 -4.96 8.60 3.76
CA ILE A 347 -4.38 9.34 4.88
C ILE A 347 -2.85 9.39 4.78
N ASP A 348 -2.24 10.41 5.37
CA ASP A 348 -0.81 10.70 5.31
C ASP A 348 0.02 10.13 6.49
N TYR A 349 -0.45 9.04 7.11
CA TYR A 349 0.29 8.33 8.15
C TYR A 349 -0.11 6.85 8.24
N LEU A 350 0.51 6.07 9.13
CA LEU A 350 0.40 4.60 9.27
C LEU A 350 -1.00 4.05 9.60
N SER A 351 -1.99 4.91 9.83
CA SER A 351 -3.36 4.52 10.17
C SER A 351 -4.33 5.64 9.80
N VAL A 352 -5.46 5.29 9.20
CA VAL A 352 -6.57 6.20 8.89
C VAL A 352 -7.23 6.73 10.16
N ALA A 353 -7.19 5.95 11.23
CA ALA A 353 -7.82 6.26 12.50
C ALA A 353 -6.81 6.89 13.47
N ALA A 354 -7.25 7.86 14.26
CA ALA A 354 -6.42 8.41 15.34
C ALA A 354 -6.13 7.32 16.38
N TYR A 355 -4.98 7.41 17.08
CA TYR A 355 -4.53 6.37 18.01
C TYR A 355 -5.59 5.98 19.06
N ASP A 356 -6.25 6.99 19.65
CA ASP A 356 -7.28 6.78 20.69
C ASP A 356 -8.55 6.08 20.17
N ASP A 357 -8.79 6.13 18.86
CA ASP A 357 -9.98 5.61 18.18
C ASP A 357 -9.63 4.63 17.04
N LEU A 358 -8.44 4.01 17.16
CA LEU A 358 -7.84 3.14 16.14
C LEU A 358 -8.83 2.07 15.69
N ILE A 359 -9.28 1.21 16.61
CA ILE A 359 -10.18 0.10 16.28
C ILE A 359 -11.59 0.62 15.88
N PRO A 360 -12.25 1.50 16.66
CA PRO A 360 -13.62 1.90 16.34
C PRO A 360 -13.80 2.56 14.97
N ALA A 361 -12.87 3.40 14.52
CA ALA A 361 -12.98 4.05 13.22
C ALA A 361 -12.72 3.07 12.05
N HIS A 362 -11.73 2.18 12.15
CA HIS A 362 -11.51 1.12 11.15
C HIS A 362 -12.75 0.22 10.99
N LEU A 363 -13.37 -0.18 12.10
CA LEU A 363 -14.60 -0.96 12.06
C LEU A 363 -15.71 -0.22 11.30
N VAL A 364 -15.85 1.10 11.46
CA VAL A 364 -16.87 1.86 10.72
C VAL A 364 -16.64 1.78 9.20
N PHE A 365 -15.40 2.01 8.76
CA PHE A 365 -15.02 2.01 7.35
C PHE A 365 -15.14 0.61 6.71
N LEU A 366 -14.57 -0.40 7.35
CA LEU A 366 -14.43 -1.73 6.75
C LEU A 366 -15.71 -2.58 6.82
N LYS A 367 -16.69 -2.21 7.66
CA LYS A 367 -17.92 -3.00 7.85
C LYS A 367 -18.72 -3.23 6.57
N SER A 368 -18.83 -2.24 5.69
CA SER A 368 -19.61 -2.43 4.45
C SER A 368 -18.82 -3.15 3.36
N ARG A 369 -17.48 -3.17 3.48
CA ARG A 369 -16.51 -3.59 2.46
C ARG A 369 -16.46 -2.70 1.22
N GLU A 370 -17.17 -1.57 1.24
CA GLU A 370 -17.24 -0.64 0.10
C GLU A 370 -16.25 0.52 0.20
N ILE A 371 -15.71 0.78 1.40
CA ILE A 371 -14.71 1.81 1.63
C ILE A 371 -13.34 1.12 1.70
N ILE A 372 -12.41 1.57 0.88
CA ILE A 372 -11.02 1.12 0.83
C ILE A 372 -10.14 2.19 1.48
N LEU A 373 -9.24 1.75 2.35
CA LEU A 373 -8.34 2.61 3.10
C LEU A 373 -6.96 2.57 2.46
N VAL A 374 -6.40 3.74 2.18
CA VAL A 374 -5.02 3.89 1.71
C VAL A 374 -4.26 4.71 2.75
N GLU A 375 -3.17 4.16 3.25
CA GLU A 375 -2.46 4.71 4.40
C GLU A 375 -1.01 4.97 4.07
N GLY A 376 -0.36 5.82 4.86
CA GLY A 376 1.03 6.21 4.68
C GLY A 376 1.27 6.95 3.36
N LEU A 377 0.37 7.84 2.93
CA LEU A 377 0.58 8.65 1.73
C LEU A 377 1.61 9.76 1.95
N LYS A 378 2.48 9.95 0.97
CA LYS A 378 3.47 11.03 0.91
C LYS A 378 2.87 12.25 0.21
N LEU A 379 2.36 13.22 0.96
CA LEU A 379 1.60 14.37 0.43
C LEU A 379 2.33 15.72 0.55
N GLU A 380 3.63 15.71 0.85
CA GLU A 380 4.48 16.90 0.80
C GLU A 380 4.48 17.51 -0.61
N ASP A 381 4.45 18.83 -0.71
CA ASP A 381 4.58 19.59 -1.96
C ASP A 381 3.52 19.29 -3.06
N VAL A 382 2.43 18.58 -2.71
CA VAL A 382 1.27 18.35 -3.60
C VAL A 382 0.19 19.41 -3.34
N GLU A 383 -0.25 20.16 -4.35
CA GLU A 383 -1.33 21.15 -4.14
C GLU A 383 -2.67 20.45 -3.90
N ALA A 384 -3.47 20.94 -2.94
CA ALA A 384 -4.84 20.45 -2.75
C ALA A 384 -5.67 20.69 -4.02
N GLY A 385 -6.54 19.74 -4.37
CA GLY A 385 -7.29 19.80 -5.63
C GLY A 385 -7.64 18.44 -6.21
N LEU A 386 -8.10 18.44 -7.46
CA LEU A 386 -8.52 17.24 -8.18
C LEU A 386 -7.35 16.62 -8.94
N TYR A 387 -7.24 15.30 -8.82
CA TYR A 387 -6.26 14.46 -9.50
C TYR A 387 -6.90 13.15 -9.96
N ASN A 388 -6.24 12.41 -10.83
CA ASN A 388 -6.48 10.98 -10.96
C ASN A 388 -5.52 10.22 -10.06
N VAL A 389 -6.04 9.45 -9.10
CA VAL A 389 -5.25 8.58 -8.23
C VAL A 389 -5.14 7.18 -8.82
N HIS A 390 -3.98 6.56 -8.65
CA HIS A 390 -3.72 5.16 -8.96
C HIS A 390 -2.98 4.52 -7.78
N CYS A 391 -3.67 3.69 -7.01
CA CYS A 391 -3.13 3.00 -5.83
C CYS A 391 -3.30 1.48 -6.03
N LEU A 392 -2.36 0.82 -6.71
CA LEU A 392 -2.51 -0.59 -7.08
C LEU A 392 -1.74 -1.51 -6.11
N PRO A 393 -2.42 -2.42 -5.40
CA PRO A 393 -1.75 -3.41 -4.56
C PRO A 393 -1.22 -4.60 -5.33
N LEU A 394 -0.30 -5.33 -4.70
CA LEU A 394 0.04 -6.68 -5.12
C LEU A 394 -1.18 -7.59 -4.96
N ARG A 395 -1.38 -8.54 -5.89
CA ARG A 395 -2.48 -9.51 -5.84
C ARG A 395 -2.19 -10.66 -4.86
N LEU A 396 -2.05 -10.33 -3.58
CA LEU A 396 -1.70 -11.27 -2.52
C LEU A 396 -2.94 -12.04 -2.05
N LEU A 397 -3.03 -13.33 -2.39
CA LEU A 397 -4.10 -14.20 -1.88
C LEU A 397 -3.95 -14.35 -0.36
N GLY A 398 -5.02 -14.03 0.37
CA GLY A 398 -5.09 -14.21 1.82
C GLY A 398 -4.44 -13.13 2.67
N ALA A 399 -3.88 -12.07 2.08
CA ALA A 399 -3.34 -10.94 2.84
C ALA A 399 -4.43 -9.90 3.13
N GLU A 400 -4.44 -9.37 4.35
CA GLU A 400 -5.33 -8.30 4.76
C GLU A 400 -4.80 -6.89 4.48
N GLY A 401 -3.54 -6.76 4.10
CA GLY A 401 -2.88 -5.53 3.72
C GLY A 401 -1.94 -5.74 2.53
N SER A 402 -1.57 -4.67 1.83
CA SER A 402 -0.52 -4.74 0.81
C SER A 402 0.18 -3.40 0.65
N PRO A 403 1.53 -3.37 0.60
CA PRO A 403 2.24 -2.17 0.20
C PRO A 403 1.91 -1.85 -1.26
N ILE A 404 1.84 -0.56 -1.57
CA ILE A 404 1.46 -0.07 -2.88
C ILE A 404 2.45 0.98 -3.38
N ARG A 405 2.55 1.13 -4.70
CA ARG A 405 3.01 2.38 -5.31
C ARG A 405 1.76 3.19 -5.65
N CYS A 406 1.57 4.33 -4.99
CA CYS A 406 0.47 5.24 -5.29
C CYS A 406 0.96 6.53 -5.95
N ILE A 407 0.29 6.92 -7.04
CA ILE A 407 0.61 8.12 -7.82
C ILE A 407 -0.62 8.98 -8.07
N LEU A 408 -0.39 10.28 -8.28
CA LEU A 408 -1.37 11.23 -8.78
C LEU A 408 -1.02 11.69 -10.18
N ILE A 409 -2.02 11.83 -11.04
CA ILE A 409 -1.88 12.38 -12.39
C ILE A 409 -2.81 13.59 -12.53
N LYS A 410 -2.24 14.75 -12.89
CA LYS A 410 -2.99 15.97 -13.23
C LYS A 410 -3.73 15.85 -14.56
#